data_AF-T1L3V9-F1
#
_entry.id   AF-T1L3V9-F1
#
_cell.length_a   1.000
_cell.length_b   1.000
_cell.length_c   1.000
_cell.angle_alpha   90.00
_cell.angle_beta   90.00
_cell.angle_gamma   90.00
#
_symmetry.space_group_name_H-M   'P 1'
#
loop_
_entity.id
_entity.type
_entity.pdbx_description
1 polymer ?
#
loop_
_entity_poly.entity_id
_entity_poly.type
_entity_poly.pdbx_seq_one_letter_code
_entity_poly.pdbx_strand_id
1 'polypeptide(L)'
;MFNLVSQNSRQIISERCDSTEGRSQFLGHIRCLDDETNKLTGCLNKVIAMLQYTADKVDGDEKEILTASCCAAHYIFNCFVKGIDEDCKHKTGVEAGPYLAEKINQMIAGVFDVACKNYPSIEVCEAQHPDLMQHFHQLAGEGFERQKVSILVPLIKIAHKIKYE
;
A
#
# COMPACT_ATOMS: atom_id res chain seq x y z
N MET A 1 9.65 8.00 -10.16
CA MET A 1 8.59 7.45 -9.27
C MET A 1 7.29 8.24 -9.39
N PHE A 2 7.21 9.50 -8.97
CA PHE A 2 5.96 10.30 -8.98
C PHE A 2 5.29 10.45 -10.36
N ASN A 3 6.06 10.61 -11.45
CA ASN A 3 5.50 10.72 -12.80
C ASN A 3 4.81 9.42 -13.27
N LEU A 4 5.36 8.25 -12.93
CA LEU A 4 4.78 6.95 -13.28
C LEU A 4 3.46 6.73 -12.53
N VAL A 5 3.44 7.01 -11.22
CA VAL A 5 2.22 6.93 -10.40
C VAL A 5 1.15 7.88 -10.94
N SER A 6 1.52 9.11 -11.30
CA SER A 6 0.57 10.08 -11.86
C SER A 6 0.02 9.65 -13.21
N GLN A 7 0.83 9.04 -14.08
CA GLN A 7 0.39 8.54 -15.39
C GLN A 7 -0.57 7.36 -15.22
N ASN A 8 -0.21 6.37 -14.39
CA ASN A 8 -1.05 5.21 -14.12
C ASN A 8 -2.38 5.62 -13.47
N SER A 9 -2.34 6.59 -12.54
CA SER A 9 -3.56 7.13 -11.92
C SER A 9 -4.50 7.78 -12.93
N ARG A 10 -3.96 8.55 -13.89
CA ARG A 10 -4.77 9.16 -14.97
C ARG A 10 -5.40 8.10 -15.86
N GLN A 11 -4.66 7.06 -16.21
CA GLN A 11 -5.19 5.94 -17.00
C GLN A 11 -6.34 5.24 -16.27
N ILE A 12 -6.17 4.92 -14.98
CA ILE A 12 -7.22 4.30 -14.16
C ILE A 12 -8.46 5.20 -14.07
N ILE A 13 -8.29 6.51 -13.93
CA ILE A 13 -9.40 7.46 -13.93
C ILE A 13 -10.12 7.44 -15.27
N SER A 14 -9.39 7.47 -16.39
CA SER A 14 -9.97 7.40 -17.73
C SER A 14 -10.75 6.10 -17.95
N GLU A 15 -10.19 4.93 -17.59
CA GLU A 15 -10.87 3.63 -17.68
C GLU A 15 -12.20 3.61 -16.89
N ARG A 16 -12.20 4.20 -15.69
CA ARG A 16 -13.37 4.27 -14.80
C ARG A 16 -14.42 5.31 -15.23
N CYS A 17 -14.00 6.43 -15.81
CA CYS A 17 -14.87 7.58 -16.06
C CYS A 17 -15.34 7.70 -17.51
N ASP A 18 -14.51 7.27 -18.47
CA ASP A 18 -14.76 7.51 -19.90
C ASP A 18 -15.51 6.36 -20.56
N SER A 19 -15.57 5.18 -19.92
CA SER A 19 -16.30 4.01 -20.42
C SER A 19 -17.56 3.71 -19.59
N THR A 20 -18.68 3.40 -20.24
CA THR A 20 -19.93 3.00 -19.56
C THR A 20 -19.74 1.74 -18.73
N GLU A 21 -18.97 0.77 -19.25
CA GLU A 21 -18.66 -0.48 -18.57
C GLU A 21 -17.77 -0.27 -17.34
N GLY A 22 -16.66 0.46 -17.48
CA GLY A 22 -15.75 0.77 -16.37
C GLY A 22 -16.44 1.60 -15.28
N ARG A 23 -17.34 2.51 -15.67
CA ARG A 23 -18.16 3.27 -14.72
C ARG A 23 -19.12 2.37 -13.95
N SER A 24 -19.75 1.41 -14.63
CA SER A 24 -20.67 0.46 -14.01
C SER A 24 -19.94 -0.46 -13.02
N GLN A 25 -18.80 -1.04 -13.43
CA GLN A 25 -17.96 -1.87 -12.55
C GLN A 25 -17.47 -1.08 -11.33
N PHE A 26 -16.94 0.13 -11.54
CA PHE A 26 -16.46 0.97 -10.45
C PHE A 26 -17.57 1.31 -9.46
N LEU A 27 -18.74 1.74 -9.96
CA LEU A 27 -19.90 2.03 -9.11
C LEU A 27 -20.44 0.77 -8.40
N GLY A 28 -20.32 -0.41 -9.02
CA GLY A 28 -20.69 -1.68 -8.43
C GLY A 28 -19.82 -2.04 -7.22
N HIS A 29 -18.51 -1.81 -7.31
CA HIS A 29 -17.56 -2.15 -6.24
C HIS A 29 -17.38 -1.04 -5.20
N ILE A 30 -17.45 0.25 -5.57
CA ILE A 30 -17.22 1.34 -4.61
C ILE A 30 -18.37 1.53 -3.61
N ARG A 31 -19.57 1.02 -3.92
CA ARG A 31 -20.72 1.06 -3.01
C ARG A 31 -20.49 0.34 -1.69
N CYS A 32 -19.52 -0.58 -1.61
CA CYS A 32 -19.16 -1.20 -0.34
C CYS A 32 -18.25 -0.33 0.54
N LEU A 33 -17.56 0.66 -0.06
CA LEU A 33 -16.76 1.65 0.64
C LEU A 33 -17.67 2.80 1.10
N ASP A 34 -18.62 2.50 1.98
CA ASP A 34 -19.34 3.54 2.72
C ASP A 34 -18.47 4.10 3.86
N ASP A 35 -18.99 5.06 4.63
CA ASP A 35 -18.25 5.89 5.60
C ASP A 35 -17.45 5.11 6.68
N GLU A 36 -17.54 3.77 6.72
CA GLU A 36 -16.71 2.88 7.52
C GLU A 36 -15.25 2.71 7.02
N THR A 37 -14.71 3.72 6.34
CA THR A 37 -13.29 3.90 5.96
C THR A 37 -12.29 3.87 7.15
N ASN A 38 -12.74 3.53 8.36
CA ASN A 38 -11.92 3.37 9.55
C ASN A 38 -10.84 2.28 9.39
N LYS A 39 -11.15 1.15 8.76
CA LYS A 39 -10.15 0.08 8.55
C LYS A 39 -9.08 0.48 7.54
N LEU A 40 -9.46 1.12 6.43
CA LEU A 40 -8.52 1.65 5.44
C LEU A 40 -7.62 2.73 6.02
N THR A 41 -8.20 3.63 6.82
CA THR A 41 -7.44 4.63 7.57
C THR A 41 -6.47 3.95 8.54
N GLY A 42 -6.86 2.85 9.17
CA GLY A 42 -6.00 1.99 9.99
C GLY A 42 -4.82 1.40 9.21
N CYS A 43 -5.04 0.85 8.03
CA CYS A 43 -3.97 0.33 7.16
C CYS A 43 -2.98 1.42 6.74
N LEU A 44 -3.49 2.60 6.37
CA LEU A 44 -2.66 3.74 5.98
C LEU A 44 -1.81 4.24 7.17
N ASN A 45 -2.42 4.34 8.34
CA ASN A 45 -1.74 4.68 9.59
C ASN A 45 -0.57 3.73 9.90
N LYS A 46 -0.80 2.41 9.79
CA LYS A 46 0.21 1.38 10.02
C LYS A 46 1.37 1.53 9.04
N VAL A 47 1.11 1.72 7.74
CA VAL A 47 2.20 1.89 6.77
C VAL A 47 3.00 3.15 7.01
N ILE A 48 2.34 4.24 7.42
CA ILE A 48 3.04 5.49 7.70
C ILE A 48 4.04 5.27 8.83
N ALA A 49 3.67 4.55 9.90
CA ALA A 49 4.61 4.21 10.97
C ALA A 49 5.74 3.29 10.50
N MET A 50 5.46 2.29 9.65
CA MET A 50 6.51 1.43 9.09
C MET A 50 7.48 2.22 8.23
N LEU A 51 7.00 3.08 7.35
CA LEU A 51 7.84 3.94 6.51
C LEU A 51 8.60 4.99 7.33
N GLN A 52 7.98 5.49 8.41
CA GLN A 52 8.63 6.38 9.35
C GLN A 52 9.78 5.67 10.07
N TYR A 53 9.56 4.43 10.52
CA TYR A 53 10.61 3.59 11.08
C TYR A 53 11.73 3.36 10.06
N THR A 54 11.39 2.98 8.82
CA THR A 54 12.38 2.81 7.74
C THR A 54 13.20 4.08 7.53
N ALA A 55 12.54 5.24 7.48
CA ALA A 55 13.21 6.52 7.32
C ALA A 55 14.14 6.88 8.49
N ASP A 56 13.71 6.62 9.72
CA ASP A 56 14.35 7.15 10.93
C ASP A 56 15.28 6.13 11.64
N LYS A 57 15.19 4.82 11.33
CA LYS A 57 15.84 3.73 12.09
C LYS A 57 16.52 2.65 11.26
N VAL A 58 16.13 2.43 10.00
CA VAL A 58 16.83 1.47 9.14
C VAL A 58 18.08 2.16 8.62
N ASP A 59 19.18 1.96 9.31
CA ASP A 59 20.52 2.39 8.90
C ASP A 59 21.17 1.22 8.17
N GLY A 60 21.48 1.41 6.90
CA GLY A 60 21.84 0.33 6.00
C GLY A 60 22.17 0.82 4.60
N ASP A 61 22.63 -0.07 3.72
CA ASP A 61 22.82 0.29 2.31
C ASP A 61 21.48 0.52 1.59
N GLU A 62 21.51 1.09 0.38
CA GLU A 62 20.32 1.34 -0.45
C GLU A 62 19.40 0.11 -0.52
N LYS A 63 19.98 -1.09 -0.56
CA LYS A 63 19.22 -2.34 -0.66
C LYS A 63 18.44 -2.63 0.63
N GLU A 64 19.00 -2.40 1.80
CA GLU A 64 18.30 -2.59 3.08
C GLU A 64 17.12 -1.61 3.24
N ILE A 65 17.32 -0.35 2.86
CA ILE A 65 16.26 0.67 2.89
C ILE A 65 15.15 0.33 1.89
N LEU A 66 15.51 -0.09 0.67
CA LEU A 66 14.55 -0.53 -0.35
C LEU A 66 13.80 -1.78 0.11
N THR A 67 14.48 -2.75 0.72
CA THR A 67 13.85 -3.96 1.28
C THR A 67 12.78 -3.58 2.29
N ALA A 68 13.12 -2.75 3.28
CA ALA A 68 12.18 -2.33 4.31
C ALA A 68 11.00 -1.54 3.75
N SER A 69 11.26 -0.65 2.78
CA SER A 69 10.23 0.12 2.10
C SER A 69 9.27 -0.78 1.31
N CYS A 70 9.80 -1.74 0.54
CA CYS A 70 9.03 -2.70 -0.23
C CYS A 70 8.18 -3.60 0.67
N CYS A 71 8.74 -4.12 1.77
CA CYS A 71 7.99 -4.95 2.70
C CYS A 71 6.86 -4.17 3.41
N ALA A 72 7.08 -2.91 3.80
CA ALA A 72 6.02 -2.05 4.31
C ALA A 72 4.92 -1.83 3.25
N ALA A 73 5.32 -1.70 1.99
CA ALA A 73 4.41 -1.45 0.88
C ALA A 73 3.57 -2.71 0.50
N HIS A 74 4.14 -3.91 0.62
CA HIS A 74 3.38 -5.16 0.54
C HIS A 74 2.46 -5.37 1.74
N TYR A 75 2.87 -4.93 2.93
CA TYR A 75 2.02 -4.96 4.13
C TYR A 75 0.76 -4.12 3.94
N ILE A 76 0.87 -2.86 3.49
CA ILE A 76 -0.30 -2.03 3.25
C ILE A 76 -1.20 -2.64 2.18
N PHE A 77 -0.64 -3.16 1.09
CA PHE A 77 -1.45 -3.77 0.04
C PHE A 77 -2.28 -4.93 0.61
N ASN A 78 -1.65 -5.85 1.34
CA ASN A 78 -2.35 -6.97 1.98
C ASN A 78 -3.42 -6.50 2.99
N CYS A 79 -3.11 -5.47 3.79
CA CYS A 79 -4.04 -4.88 4.74
C CYS A 79 -5.27 -4.27 4.04
N PHE A 80 -5.06 -3.52 2.96
CA PHE A 80 -6.15 -2.93 2.16
C PHE A 80 -7.03 -4.00 1.54
N VAL A 81 -6.44 -4.99 0.87
CA VAL A 81 -7.21 -6.07 0.21
C VAL A 81 -8.03 -6.85 1.22
N LYS A 82 -7.43 -7.27 2.34
CA LYS A 82 -8.13 -8.00 3.41
C LYS A 82 -9.25 -7.17 4.03
N GLY A 83 -8.99 -5.90 4.35
CA GLY A 83 -10.00 -5.01 4.94
C GLY A 83 -11.20 -4.82 4.01
N ILE A 84 -10.94 -4.60 2.72
CA ILE A 84 -11.98 -4.48 1.69
C ILE A 84 -12.74 -5.79 1.55
N ASP A 85 -12.06 -6.94 1.47
CA ASP A 85 -12.74 -8.23 1.35
C ASP A 85 -13.66 -8.49 2.56
N GLU A 86 -13.20 -8.22 3.77
CA GLU A 86 -14.02 -8.36 4.98
C GLU A 86 -15.26 -7.46 4.95
N ASP A 87 -15.09 -6.19 4.60
CA ASP A 87 -16.14 -5.18 4.66
C ASP A 87 -17.13 -5.31 3.48
N CYS A 88 -16.64 -5.73 2.31
CA CYS A 88 -17.40 -5.77 1.07
C CYS A 88 -18.02 -7.14 0.76
N LYS A 89 -17.53 -8.24 1.37
CA LYS A 89 -18.07 -9.59 1.15
C LYS A 89 -19.58 -9.67 1.34
N HIS A 90 -20.13 -8.92 2.29
CA HIS A 90 -21.56 -8.91 2.60
C HIS A 90 -22.37 -7.87 1.81
N LYS A 91 -21.73 -6.88 1.18
CA LYS A 91 -22.40 -5.76 0.48
C LYS A 91 -22.42 -5.93 -1.04
N THR A 92 -21.31 -6.39 -1.62
CA THR A 92 -21.11 -6.44 -3.08
C THR A 92 -20.63 -7.81 -3.57
N GLY A 93 -20.52 -8.80 -2.68
CA GLY A 93 -19.94 -10.12 -2.98
C GLY A 93 -18.42 -10.14 -2.91
N VAL A 94 -17.84 -11.32 -3.18
CA VAL A 94 -16.40 -11.62 -2.99
C VAL A 94 -15.46 -10.99 -4.03
N GLU A 95 -15.97 -10.22 -4.99
CA GLU A 95 -15.16 -9.68 -6.10
C GLU A 95 -14.66 -8.24 -5.87
N ALA A 96 -15.12 -7.55 -4.83
CA ALA A 96 -14.74 -6.17 -4.58
C ALA A 96 -13.28 -5.99 -4.12
N GLY A 97 -12.76 -6.87 -3.24
CA GLY A 97 -11.35 -6.83 -2.86
C GLY A 97 -10.43 -7.15 -4.02
N PRO A 98 -10.63 -8.24 -4.80
CA PRO A 98 -9.86 -8.51 -6.00
C PRO A 98 -9.89 -7.36 -7.02
N TYR A 99 -11.05 -6.76 -7.30
CA TYR A 99 -11.16 -5.61 -8.21
C TYR A 99 -10.35 -4.40 -7.71
N LEU A 100 -10.49 -4.05 -6.42
CA LEU A 100 -9.75 -2.92 -5.85
C LEU A 100 -8.26 -3.22 -5.72
N ALA A 101 -7.89 -4.45 -5.39
CA ALA A 101 -6.51 -4.96 -5.41
C ALA A 101 -5.88 -4.78 -6.78
N GLU A 102 -6.59 -5.19 -7.85
CA GLU A 102 -6.14 -5.03 -9.22
C GLU A 102 -5.90 -3.56 -9.55
N LYS A 103 -6.83 -2.66 -9.19
CA LYS A 103 -6.67 -1.23 -9.47
C LYS A 103 -5.59 -0.55 -8.65
N ILE A 104 -5.39 -0.94 -7.39
CA ILE A 104 -4.27 -0.46 -6.57
C ILE A 104 -2.95 -0.99 -7.15
N ASN A 105 -2.87 -2.26 -7.53
CA ASN A 105 -1.72 -2.84 -8.21
C ASN A 105 -1.42 -2.11 -9.52
N GLN A 106 -2.41 -1.86 -10.39
CA GLN A 106 -2.20 -1.08 -11.62
C GLN A 106 -1.64 0.33 -11.34
N MET A 107 -2.05 0.95 -10.23
CA MET A 107 -1.56 2.27 -9.83
C MET A 107 -0.08 2.25 -9.42
N ILE A 108 0.34 1.20 -8.71
CA ILE A 108 1.67 1.12 -8.09
C ILE A 108 2.65 0.19 -8.81
N ALA A 109 2.18 -0.65 -9.73
CA ALA A 109 2.95 -1.70 -10.41
C ALA A 109 4.20 -1.15 -11.07
N GLY A 110 4.11 -0.04 -11.80
CA GLY A 110 5.29 0.56 -12.45
C GLY A 110 6.39 1.02 -11.47
N VAL A 111 6.06 1.25 -10.19
CA VAL A 111 7.03 1.60 -9.15
C VAL A 111 7.52 0.34 -8.42
N PHE A 112 6.61 -0.57 -8.08
CA PHE A 112 6.92 -1.80 -7.37
C PHE A 112 7.66 -2.82 -8.25
N ASP A 113 7.31 -2.97 -9.51
CA ASP A 113 7.99 -3.89 -10.42
C ASP A 113 9.45 -3.50 -10.68
N VAL A 114 9.77 -2.20 -10.51
CA VAL A 114 11.13 -1.68 -10.67
C VAL A 114 11.88 -1.71 -9.33
N ALA A 115 11.28 -1.21 -8.25
CA ALA A 115 11.96 -1.06 -6.96
C ALA A 115 11.89 -2.31 -6.07
N CYS A 116 10.83 -3.11 -6.19
CA CYS A 116 10.49 -4.23 -5.32
C CYS A 116 10.50 -5.59 -6.03
N LYS A 117 11.09 -5.69 -7.22
CA LYS A 117 11.15 -6.94 -8.00
C LYS A 117 11.68 -8.14 -7.21
N ASN A 118 12.61 -7.89 -6.29
CA ASN A 118 13.24 -8.93 -5.45
C ASN A 118 12.39 -9.30 -4.22
N TYR A 119 11.32 -8.54 -3.95
CA TYR A 119 10.45 -8.68 -2.78
C TYR A 119 8.99 -8.71 -3.25
N PRO A 120 8.57 -9.72 -4.02
CA PRO A 120 7.32 -9.66 -4.78
C PRO A 120 6.05 -9.80 -3.93
N SER A 121 6.16 -10.22 -2.68
CA SER A 121 5.00 -10.44 -1.81
C SER A 121 5.34 -10.30 -0.32
N ILE A 122 4.29 -10.19 0.50
CA ILE A 122 4.43 -10.14 1.94
C ILE A 122 4.98 -11.45 2.52
N GLU A 123 4.62 -12.60 1.94
CA GLU A 123 5.12 -13.91 2.37
C GLU A 123 6.63 -14.04 2.13
N VAL A 124 7.14 -13.46 1.02
CA VAL A 124 8.58 -13.40 0.77
C VAL A 124 9.26 -12.52 1.81
N CYS A 125 8.66 -11.37 2.16
CA CYS A 125 9.17 -10.51 3.23
C CYS A 125 9.18 -11.22 4.59
N GLU A 126 8.12 -11.95 4.95
CA GLU A 126 8.04 -12.72 6.19
C GLU A 126 9.08 -13.85 6.24
N ALA A 127 9.33 -14.52 5.12
CA ALA A 127 10.28 -15.61 5.04
C ALA A 127 11.75 -15.14 5.03
N GLN A 128 12.06 -14.07 4.30
CA GLN A 128 13.44 -13.59 4.11
C GLN A 128 13.86 -12.56 5.16
N HIS A 129 12.91 -11.81 5.72
CA HIS A 129 13.17 -10.73 6.67
C HIS A 129 12.27 -10.85 7.92
N PRO A 130 12.31 -11.98 8.64
CA PRO A 130 11.39 -12.26 9.75
C PRO A 130 11.49 -11.21 10.87
N ASP A 131 12.69 -10.73 11.21
CA ASP A 131 12.90 -9.75 12.29
C ASP A 131 12.28 -8.39 11.94
N LEU A 132 12.50 -7.93 10.70
CA LEU A 132 11.90 -6.70 10.19
C LEU A 132 10.37 -6.81 10.19
N MET A 133 9.83 -7.92 9.68
CA MET A 133 8.40 -8.14 9.62
C MET A 133 7.79 -8.25 11.01
N GLN A 134 8.46 -8.93 11.95
CA GLN A 134 8.04 -8.96 13.36
C GLN A 134 7.95 -7.55 13.93
N HIS A 135 8.92 -6.68 13.65
CA HIS A 135 8.87 -5.29 14.08
C HIS A 135 7.71 -4.53 13.42
N PHE A 136 7.47 -4.72 12.12
CA PHE A 136 6.32 -4.15 11.44
C PHE A 136 4.99 -4.64 12.04
N HIS A 137 4.87 -5.91 12.42
CA HIS A 137 3.70 -6.41 13.12
C HIS A 137 3.50 -5.76 14.49
N GLN A 138 4.59 -5.49 15.23
CA GLN A 138 4.53 -4.74 16.49
C GLN A 138 4.08 -3.30 16.28
N LEU A 139 4.64 -2.61 15.28
CA LEU A 139 4.22 -1.26 14.88
C LEU A 139 2.75 -1.23 14.43
N ALA A 140 2.21 -2.35 13.96
CA ALA A 140 0.84 -2.49 13.49
C ALA A 140 -0.15 -3.08 14.52
N GLY A 141 0.30 -3.30 15.76
CA GLY A 141 -0.49 -3.90 16.85
C GLY A 141 -1.67 -3.05 17.33
N GLU A 142 -2.42 -3.60 18.29
CA GLU A 142 -3.57 -2.92 18.90
C GLU A 142 -3.15 -1.68 19.72
N GLY A 143 -3.98 -0.63 19.71
CA GLY A 143 -3.68 0.63 20.41
C GLY A 143 -2.86 1.66 19.60
N PHE A 144 -2.71 1.44 18.30
CA PHE A 144 -1.95 2.32 17.41
C PHE A 144 -2.49 3.76 17.36
N GLU A 145 -1.63 4.75 17.66
CA GLU A 145 -1.96 6.16 17.51
C GLU A 145 -2.02 6.58 16.04
N ARG A 146 -3.13 7.19 15.64
CA ARG A 146 -3.32 7.73 14.28
C ARG A 146 -2.14 8.62 13.88
N GLN A 147 -1.51 8.29 12.77
CA GLN A 147 -0.43 9.12 12.23
C GLN A 147 -1.01 10.43 11.74
N LYS A 148 -0.49 11.54 12.25
CA LYS A 148 -0.91 12.91 11.85
C LYS A 148 -0.11 13.45 10.67
N VAL A 149 0.74 12.61 10.07
CA VAL A 149 1.64 12.98 8.98
C VAL A 149 1.22 12.29 7.70
N SER A 150 1.40 12.97 6.57
CA SER A 150 1.15 12.39 5.24
C SER A 150 2.15 11.28 4.95
N ILE A 151 1.72 10.22 4.27
CA ILE A 151 2.61 9.15 3.76
C ILE A 151 3.74 9.69 2.87
N LEU A 152 3.56 10.87 2.27
CA LEU A 152 4.61 11.53 1.48
C LEU A 152 5.81 11.94 2.32
N VAL A 153 5.63 12.26 3.61
CA VAL A 153 6.72 12.71 4.48
C VAL A 153 7.80 11.63 4.65
N PRO A 154 7.49 10.41 5.13
CA PRO A 154 8.51 9.37 5.24
C PRO A 154 9.04 8.92 3.87
N LEU A 155 8.22 8.92 2.82
CA LEU A 155 8.70 8.60 1.46
C LEU A 155 9.75 9.59 0.95
N ILE A 156 9.58 10.89 1.21
CA ILE A 156 10.58 11.91 0.85
C ILE A 156 11.87 11.71 1.65
N LYS A 157 11.77 11.39 2.95
CA LYS A 157 12.94 11.09 3.77
C LYS A 157 13.72 9.87 3.24
N ILE A 158 13.02 8.78 2.92
CA ILE A 158 13.61 7.57 2.33
C ILE A 158 14.29 7.89 1.00
N ALA A 159 13.61 8.62 0.11
CA ALA A 159 14.19 9.01 -1.18
C ALA A 159 15.42 9.91 -1.03
N HIS A 160 15.45 10.76 -0.01
CA HIS A 160 16.63 11.56 0.32
C HIS A 160 17.77 10.66 0.83
N LYS A 161 17.47 9.74 1.75
CA LYS A 161 18.45 8.79 2.30
C LYS A 161 19.13 7.97 1.19
N ILE A 162 18.35 7.37 0.30
CA ILE A 162 18.86 6.58 -0.84
C ILE A 162 19.72 7.41 -1.80
N LYS A 163 19.41 8.70 -2.01
CA LYS A 163 20.12 9.52 -3.00
C LYS A 163 21.47 10.05 -2.50
N TYR A 164 21.68 10.11 -1.19
CA TYR A 164 22.81 10.82 -0.58
C TYR A 164 23.69 9.92 0.32
N GLU A 165 23.49 8.61 0.29
CA GLU A 165 24.43 7.58 0.76
C GLU A 165 25.27 7.04 -0.42
#